data_AF-H1LCX3-F1
#
_entry.id   AF-H1LCX3-F1
#
_cell.length_a   1.000
_cell.length_b   1.000
_cell.length_c   1.000
_cell.angle_alpha   90.00
_cell.angle_beta   90.00
_cell.angle_gamma   90.00
#
_symmetry.space_group_name_H-M   'P 1'
#
loop_
_entity.id
_entity.type
_entity.pdbx_description
1 polymer ?
#
loop_
_entity_poly.entity_id
_entity_poly.type
_entity_poly.pdbx_seq_one_letter_code
_entity_poly.pdbx_strand_id
1 'polypeptide(L)'
;YYLRDFRQLLSDYQKNLADYTYRLTYGFSPIGDTHKAMVVPKGAEVLLKTRLPYLSDVQRREVLDTTGLPSGYPMGDDTEGWGRLNLFKAANGFGEFLANTTVNMDAAKGGFNANDTWKNNISGKGGLTKEGSGSLALLGKNTYRGDTTVKGGSLVAQNATAFGNGSLNLNDGTVKLASSTVNVKGNYSQASKATLNLAANDHVAVAGSAKLNGKLVISSAKGLKAGTKLVTFKKHSGKFAHVQGLPKGWHLAYSKQAVLVVK
;
A
#
# COMPACT_ATOMS: atom_id res chain seq x y z
N TYR A 1 -2.11 -23.61 4.74
CA TYR A 1 -3.17 -22.71 5.23
C TYR A 1 -3.54 -21.75 4.12
N TYR A 2 -4.81 -21.82 3.74
CA TYR A 2 -5.39 -21.49 2.44
C TYR A 2 -5.07 -20.09 1.88
N LEU A 3 -4.82 -20.05 0.57
CA LEU A 3 -4.96 -18.87 -0.28
C LEU A 3 -6.42 -18.38 -0.20
N ARG A 4 -6.78 -17.58 0.80
CA ARG A 4 -8.02 -16.81 0.77
C ARG A 4 -7.92 -15.84 -0.41
N ASP A 5 -8.94 -15.83 -1.26
CA ASP A 5 -9.04 -14.89 -2.37
C ASP A 5 -8.96 -13.45 -1.82
N PHE A 6 -8.18 -12.58 -2.48
CA PHE A 6 -8.08 -11.16 -2.16
C PHE A 6 -9.47 -10.51 -2.01
N ARG A 7 -10.41 -10.87 -2.89
CA ARG A 7 -11.78 -10.34 -2.84
C ARG A 7 -12.47 -10.70 -1.52
N GLN A 8 -12.24 -11.91 -1.02
CA GLN A 8 -12.81 -12.39 0.24
C GLN A 8 -12.19 -11.65 1.43
N LEU A 9 -10.86 -11.50 1.47
CA LEU A 9 -10.19 -10.77 2.55
C LEU A 9 -10.62 -9.30 2.64
N LEU A 10 -10.75 -8.62 1.50
CA LEU A 10 -11.21 -7.23 1.46
C LEU A 10 -12.71 -7.13 1.82
N SER A 11 -13.54 -8.06 1.33
CA SER A 11 -14.97 -8.13 1.64
C SER A 11 -15.21 -8.35 3.14
N ASP A 12 -14.50 -9.30 3.74
CA ASP A 12 -14.56 -9.57 5.19
C ASP A 12 -14.15 -8.34 5.99
N TYR A 13 -13.10 -7.64 5.58
CA TYR A 13 -12.67 -6.41 6.23
C TYR A 13 -13.73 -5.29 6.13
N GLN A 14 -14.30 -5.04 4.95
CA GLN A 14 -15.32 -4.00 4.77
C GLN A 14 -16.59 -4.30 5.57
N LYS A 15 -17.03 -5.56 5.61
CA LYS A 15 -18.15 -6.00 6.44
C LYS A 15 -17.88 -5.76 7.92
N ASN A 16 -16.71 -6.20 8.41
CA ASN A 16 -16.34 -6.00 9.81
C ASN A 16 -16.20 -4.51 10.17
N LEU A 17 -15.71 -3.67 9.27
CA LEU A 17 -15.65 -2.23 9.47
C LEU A 17 -17.05 -1.62 9.58
N ALA A 18 -18.00 -2.03 8.74
CA ALA A 18 -19.39 -1.58 8.79
C ALA A 18 -20.05 -2.02 10.11
N ASP A 19 -19.90 -3.29 10.49
CA ASP A 19 -20.44 -3.84 11.74
C ASP A 19 -19.85 -3.13 12.98
N TYR A 20 -18.55 -2.86 12.98
CA TYR A 20 -17.89 -2.13 14.06
C TYR A 20 -18.37 -0.68 14.13
N THR A 21 -18.50 -0.01 12.98
CA THR A 21 -19.01 1.36 12.90
C THR A 21 -20.45 1.44 13.39
N TYR A 22 -21.31 0.48 12.99
CA TYR A 22 -22.68 0.38 13.48
C TYR A 22 -22.75 0.28 15.00
N ARG A 23 -21.84 -0.50 15.61
CA ARG A 23 -21.77 -0.61 17.08
C ARG A 23 -21.30 0.67 17.75
N LEU A 24 -20.33 1.37 17.17
CA LEU A 24 -19.87 2.66 17.71
C LEU A 24 -20.94 3.74 17.63
N THR A 25 -21.75 3.76 16.57
CA THR A 25 -22.82 4.75 16.39
C THR A 25 -24.17 4.27 16.94
N TYR A 26 -24.25 3.05 17.48
CA TYR A 26 -25.49 2.36 17.86
C TYR A 26 -26.56 2.34 16.76
N GLY A 27 -26.15 2.42 15.50
CA GLY A 27 -27.05 2.54 14.34
C GLY A 27 -27.74 3.90 14.21
N PHE A 28 -27.42 4.88 15.05
CA PHE A 28 -27.96 6.24 14.93
C PHE A 28 -27.40 6.94 13.69
N SER A 29 -28.20 7.85 13.13
CA SER A 29 -27.76 8.85 12.17
C SER A 29 -27.16 10.06 12.88
N PRO A 30 -26.29 10.85 12.23
CA PRO A 30 -25.86 12.14 12.76
C PRO A 30 -27.05 13.09 12.95
N ILE A 31 -27.13 13.73 14.11
CA ILE A 31 -28.16 14.72 14.48
C ILE A 31 -27.55 16.08 14.88
N GLY A 32 -26.24 16.13 15.11
CA GLY A 32 -25.49 17.35 15.41
C GLY A 32 -24.71 17.89 14.21
N ASP A 33 -23.78 18.81 14.48
CA ASP A 33 -22.89 19.39 13.48
C ASP A 33 -21.91 18.33 12.91
N THR A 34 -21.97 18.12 11.59
CA THR A 34 -21.16 17.13 10.86
C THR A 34 -19.85 17.70 10.30
N HIS A 35 -19.55 18.97 10.58
CA HIS A 35 -18.35 19.67 10.07
C HIS A 35 -17.25 19.86 11.11
N LYS A 36 -17.40 19.31 12.32
CA LYS A 36 -16.36 19.42 13.35
C LYS A 36 -15.14 18.58 12.97
N ALA A 37 -13.98 19.23 12.99
CA ALA A 37 -12.70 18.57 12.83
C ALA A 37 -12.54 17.42 13.83
N MET A 38 -11.83 16.37 13.41
CA MET A 38 -11.44 15.30 14.34
C MET A 38 -10.44 15.86 15.36
N VAL A 39 -10.54 15.40 16.60
CA VAL A 39 -9.57 15.73 17.66
C VAL A 39 -9.07 14.41 18.22
N VAL A 40 -7.76 14.21 18.21
CA VAL A 40 -7.14 13.04 18.81
C VAL A 40 -6.79 13.37 20.27
N PRO A 41 -7.35 12.65 21.26
CA PRO A 41 -7.04 12.90 22.66
C PRO A 41 -5.53 12.77 22.94
N LYS A 42 -5.00 13.56 23.88
CA LYS A 42 -3.59 13.45 24.29
C LYS A 42 -3.33 12.05 24.85
N GLY A 43 -2.24 11.41 24.43
CA GLY A 43 -1.88 10.05 24.88
C GLY A 43 -2.59 8.92 24.12
N ALA A 44 -3.61 9.19 23.29
CA ALA A 44 -4.32 8.15 22.55
C ALA A 44 -3.42 7.34 21.59
N GLU A 45 -2.27 7.89 21.17
CA GLU A 45 -1.28 7.17 20.37
C GLU A 45 -0.82 5.84 20.99
N VAL A 46 -0.87 5.70 22.32
CA VAL A 46 -0.46 4.46 23.00
C VAL A 46 -1.37 3.28 22.66
N LEU A 47 -2.63 3.55 22.29
CA LEU A 47 -3.61 2.53 21.88
C LEU A 47 -3.16 1.76 20.63
N LEU A 48 -2.32 2.38 19.79
CA LEU A 48 -1.79 1.75 18.58
C LEU A 48 -0.33 1.31 18.74
N LYS A 49 0.29 1.48 19.90
CA LYS A 49 1.74 1.25 20.08
C LYS A 49 2.16 -0.19 19.80
N THR A 50 1.37 -1.17 20.24
CA THR A 50 1.68 -2.59 20.01
C THR A 50 1.25 -3.07 18.63
N ARG A 51 0.20 -2.47 18.07
CA ARG A 51 -0.33 -2.82 16.74
C ARG A 51 0.50 -2.22 15.61
N LEU A 52 0.95 -0.98 15.75
CA LEU A 52 1.75 -0.23 14.79
C LEU A 52 3.07 0.25 15.43
N PRO A 53 3.94 -0.69 15.87
CA PRO A 53 5.12 -0.39 16.66
C PRO A 53 6.22 0.37 15.89
N TYR A 54 6.19 0.31 14.57
CA TYR A 54 7.15 0.95 13.67
C TYR A 54 6.78 2.41 13.32
N LEU A 55 5.62 2.90 13.78
CA LEU A 55 5.23 4.30 13.61
C LEU A 55 5.74 5.15 14.78
N SER A 56 5.96 6.44 14.55
CA SER A 56 6.15 7.43 15.62
C SER A 56 4.82 7.75 16.33
N ASP A 57 4.89 8.43 17.47
CA ASP A 57 3.69 8.93 18.16
C ASP A 57 2.88 9.87 17.26
N VAL A 58 3.53 10.79 16.55
CA VAL A 58 2.89 11.71 15.61
C VAL A 58 2.13 10.95 14.52
N GLN A 59 2.74 9.92 13.94
CA GLN A 59 2.10 9.09 12.93
C GLN A 59 0.93 8.28 13.48
N ARG A 60 1.04 7.73 14.70
CA ARG A 60 -0.10 7.05 15.34
C ARG A 60 -1.25 8.01 15.62
N ARG A 61 -0.97 9.26 15.98
CA ARG A 61 -1.99 10.30 16.10
C ARG A 61 -2.64 10.60 14.75
N GLU A 62 -1.88 10.73 13.67
CA GLU A 62 -2.45 10.90 12.31
C GLU A 62 -3.31 9.69 11.89
N VAL A 63 -2.90 8.47 12.24
CA VAL A 63 -3.74 7.28 12.00
C VAL A 63 -5.07 7.40 12.75
N LEU A 64 -5.07 7.76 14.03
CA LEU A 64 -6.30 7.95 14.82
C LEU A 64 -7.17 9.07 14.24
N ASP A 65 -6.55 10.17 13.84
CA ASP A 65 -7.22 11.33 13.24
C ASP A 65 -7.94 10.95 11.94
N THR A 66 -7.20 10.38 11.00
CA THR A 66 -7.69 10.08 9.64
C THR A 66 -8.62 8.86 9.58
N THR A 67 -8.73 8.12 10.68
CA THR A 67 -9.63 6.97 10.78
C THR A 67 -10.81 7.19 11.70
N GLY A 68 -10.88 8.34 12.39
CA GLY A 68 -11.99 8.69 13.28
C GLY A 68 -13.36 8.73 12.59
N LEU A 69 -14.40 8.64 13.41
CA LEU A 69 -15.77 8.83 12.98
C LEU A 69 -16.03 10.30 12.61
N PRO A 70 -16.89 10.57 11.62
CA PRO A 70 -17.36 11.94 11.39
C PRO A 70 -18.14 12.43 12.61
N SER A 71 -18.23 13.75 12.78
CA SER A 71 -18.94 14.36 13.91
C SER A 71 -20.46 14.29 13.74
N GLY A 72 -21.18 14.69 14.78
CA GLY A 72 -22.64 14.82 14.75
C GLY A 72 -23.40 13.57 15.16
N TYR A 73 -22.74 12.43 15.38
CA TYR A 73 -23.37 11.27 16.01
C TYR A 73 -23.68 11.53 17.49
N PRO A 74 -24.80 11.03 18.02
CA PRO A 74 -25.06 11.01 19.45
C PRO A 74 -23.89 10.36 20.21
N MET A 75 -23.48 10.93 21.34
CA MET A 75 -22.38 10.43 22.20
C MET A 75 -20.98 10.39 21.57
N GLY A 76 -20.80 10.89 20.34
CA GLY A 76 -19.50 10.91 19.66
C GLY A 76 -18.70 12.19 19.92
N ASP A 77 -19.37 13.35 20.00
CA ASP A 77 -18.71 14.66 20.12
C ASP A 77 -18.40 15.03 21.58
N ASP A 78 -17.62 14.21 22.28
CA ASP A 78 -17.07 14.60 23.58
C ASP A 78 -15.97 15.67 23.45
N THR A 79 -15.73 16.43 24.52
CA THR A 79 -14.78 17.56 24.50
C THR A 79 -13.35 17.14 24.17
N GLU A 80 -12.94 15.92 24.53
CA GLU A 80 -11.57 15.44 24.33
C GLU A 80 -11.38 14.63 23.04
N GLY A 81 -12.47 14.12 22.45
CA GLY A 81 -12.51 13.41 21.16
C GLY A 81 -12.42 11.88 21.26
N TRP A 82 -12.57 11.29 22.44
CA TRP A 82 -12.49 9.83 22.64
C TRP A 82 -13.61 9.07 21.93
N GLY A 83 -14.83 9.61 21.93
CA GLY A 83 -16.02 8.98 21.37
C GLY A 83 -15.97 8.80 19.85
N ARG A 84 -15.12 9.56 19.16
CA ARG A 84 -14.93 9.46 17.70
C ARG A 84 -13.80 8.53 17.27
N LEU A 85 -13.03 7.95 18.20
CA LEU A 85 -11.95 7.03 17.82
C LEU A 85 -12.53 5.73 17.22
N ASN A 86 -12.09 5.37 16.01
CA ASN A 86 -12.41 4.09 15.39
C ASN A 86 -11.18 3.18 15.40
N LEU A 87 -10.97 2.46 16.51
CA LEU A 87 -9.75 1.65 16.70
C LEU A 87 -9.66 0.45 15.75
N PHE A 88 -10.80 -0.08 15.29
CA PHE A 88 -10.81 -1.12 14.26
C PHE A 88 -10.20 -0.61 12.96
N LYS A 89 -10.63 0.56 12.49
CA LYS A 89 -10.08 1.19 11.27
C LYS A 89 -8.63 1.62 11.49
N ALA A 90 -8.32 2.22 12.64
CA ALA A 90 -6.97 2.67 13.01
C ALA A 90 -5.95 1.52 13.04
N ALA A 91 -6.34 0.35 13.55
CA ALA A 91 -5.49 -0.85 13.59
C ALA A 91 -5.11 -1.39 12.19
N ASN A 92 -5.71 -0.87 11.12
CA ASN A 92 -5.48 -1.29 9.74
C ASN A 92 -4.72 -0.25 8.91
N GLY A 93 -4.04 0.69 9.56
CA GLY A 93 -3.17 1.71 8.95
C GLY A 93 -3.83 3.07 8.83
N PHE A 94 -3.23 3.97 8.04
CA PHE A 94 -3.74 5.32 7.80
C PHE A 94 -5.11 5.30 7.10
N GLY A 95 -5.96 6.31 7.33
CA GLY A 95 -7.13 6.57 6.49
C GLY A 95 -6.82 7.57 5.37
N GLU A 96 -5.90 8.49 5.64
CA GLU A 96 -5.41 9.52 4.73
C GLU A 96 -3.92 9.76 5.00
N PHE A 97 -3.15 10.15 3.99
CA PHE A 97 -1.85 10.81 4.18
C PHE A 97 -2.01 12.33 4.08
N LEU A 98 -1.99 13.01 5.23
CA LEU A 98 -2.10 14.47 5.29
C LEU A 98 -0.82 15.13 4.77
N ALA A 99 0.32 14.46 4.94
CA ALA A 99 1.61 14.82 4.40
C ALA A 99 2.40 13.57 3.97
N ASN A 100 3.58 13.76 3.39
CA ASN A 100 4.45 12.64 3.05
C ASN A 100 4.85 11.87 4.31
N THR A 101 4.55 10.58 4.33
CA THR A 101 4.75 9.70 5.48
C THR A 101 5.90 8.75 5.20
N THR A 102 6.85 8.65 6.13
CA THR A 102 7.95 7.67 6.05
C THR A 102 7.75 6.55 7.06
N VAL A 103 7.80 5.30 6.61
CA VAL A 103 7.62 4.11 7.43
C VAL A 103 8.91 3.30 7.43
N ASN A 104 9.55 3.20 8.60
CA ASN A 104 10.78 2.46 8.80
C ASN A 104 10.49 1.16 9.58
N MET A 105 10.45 0.04 8.86
CA MET A 105 10.14 -1.28 9.43
C MET A 105 11.40 -2.12 9.58
N ASP A 106 11.51 -2.86 10.68
CA ASP A 106 12.70 -3.66 11.01
C ASP A 106 12.35 -5.14 11.13
N ALA A 107 12.84 -5.92 10.18
CA ALA A 107 12.67 -7.37 10.12
C ALA A 107 13.25 -8.09 11.35
N ALA A 108 14.34 -7.58 11.94
CA ALA A 108 15.01 -8.23 13.06
C ALA A 108 14.18 -8.18 14.36
N LYS A 109 13.26 -7.20 14.48
CA LYS A 109 12.38 -7.05 15.65
C LYS A 109 11.16 -7.98 15.62
N GLY A 110 10.92 -8.71 14.53
CA GLY A 110 9.78 -9.62 14.40
C GLY A 110 8.40 -8.94 14.47
N GLY A 111 7.35 -9.77 14.53
CA GLY A 111 5.96 -9.31 14.65
C GLY A 111 5.58 -8.23 13.63
N PHE A 112 4.83 -7.22 14.07
CA PHE A 112 4.43 -6.10 13.21
C PHE A 112 5.58 -5.19 12.79
N ASN A 113 6.73 -5.18 13.48
CA ASN A 113 7.91 -4.46 13.00
C ASN A 113 8.48 -5.11 11.73
N ALA A 114 8.38 -6.44 11.63
CA ALA A 114 8.91 -7.18 10.51
C ALA A 114 7.94 -7.27 9.33
N ASN A 115 6.65 -7.46 9.59
CA ASN A 115 5.65 -7.62 8.55
C ASN A 115 4.28 -7.10 8.99
N ASP A 116 3.64 -6.30 8.15
CA ASP A 116 2.29 -5.79 8.40
C ASP A 116 1.49 -5.61 7.11
N THR A 117 0.16 -5.55 7.23
CA THR A 117 -0.76 -5.26 6.14
C THR A 117 -1.69 -4.12 6.51
N TRP A 118 -1.66 -3.06 5.70
CA TRP A 118 -2.62 -1.97 5.76
C TRP A 118 -3.80 -2.26 4.85
N LYS A 119 -5.01 -2.20 5.42
CA LYS A 119 -6.25 -2.60 4.74
C LYS A 119 -7.18 -1.44 4.42
N ASN A 120 -6.97 -0.29 5.05
CA ASN A 120 -7.73 0.91 4.76
C ASN A 120 -7.51 1.36 3.32
N ASN A 121 -8.54 1.97 2.72
CA ASN A 121 -8.37 2.76 1.51
C ASN A 121 -7.73 4.09 1.93
N ILE A 122 -6.50 4.35 1.48
CA ILE A 122 -5.73 5.53 1.89
C ILE A 122 -5.88 6.63 0.84
N SER A 123 -6.43 7.78 1.24
CA SER A 123 -6.56 9.00 0.43
C SER A 123 -5.47 10.03 0.79
N GLY A 124 -5.60 11.26 0.27
CA GLY A 124 -4.84 12.42 0.75
C GLY A 124 -3.87 13.02 -0.24
N LYS A 125 -3.24 14.12 0.17
CA LYS A 125 -2.24 14.83 -0.65
C LYS A 125 -0.83 14.24 -0.51
N GLY A 126 -0.54 13.55 0.61
CA GLY A 126 0.76 12.97 0.89
C GLY A 126 1.07 11.73 0.07
N GLY A 127 2.32 11.29 0.16
CA GLY A 127 2.85 10.04 -0.38
C GLY A 127 3.46 9.15 0.70
N LEU A 128 3.93 7.97 0.29
CA LEU A 128 4.51 6.96 1.17
C LEU A 128 5.99 6.76 0.84
N THR A 129 6.87 6.87 1.83
CA THR A 129 8.25 6.34 1.75
C THR A 129 8.36 5.10 2.62
N LYS A 130 8.64 3.95 2.01
CA LYS A 130 8.92 2.68 2.72
C LYS A 130 10.42 2.48 2.82
N GLU A 131 10.93 2.37 4.04
CA GLU A 131 12.34 2.10 4.35
C GLU A 131 12.47 1.05 5.46
N GLY A 132 13.71 0.74 5.83
CA GLY A 132 14.03 -0.36 6.73
C GLY A 132 13.85 -1.75 6.09
N SER A 133 14.30 -2.79 6.77
CA SER A 133 14.37 -4.16 6.27
C SER A 133 13.02 -4.91 6.21
N GLY A 134 12.01 -4.44 6.94
CA GLY A 134 10.70 -5.11 7.05
C GLY A 134 9.82 -5.00 5.80
N SER A 135 8.67 -5.68 5.84
CA SER A 135 7.70 -5.78 4.75
C SER A 135 6.38 -5.09 5.08
N LEU A 136 5.88 -4.24 4.19
CA LEU A 136 4.55 -3.64 4.28
C LEU A 136 3.70 -4.10 3.09
N ALA A 137 2.50 -4.62 3.34
CA ALA A 137 1.52 -4.91 2.31
C ALA A 137 0.40 -3.86 2.28
N LEU A 138 0.05 -3.41 1.08
CA LEU A 138 -1.05 -2.47 0.84
C LEU A 138 -2.21 -3.20 0.16
N LEU A 139 -3.31 -3.39 0.89
CA LEU A 139 -4.52 -4.09 0.44
C LEU A 139 -5.63 -3.14 -0.04
N GLY A 140 -5.65 -1.92 0.49
CA GLY A 140 -6.66 -0.90 0.17
C GLY A 140 -6.64 -0.43 -1.28
N LYS A 141 -7.79 0.09 -1.74
CA LYS A 141 -7.93 0.84 -2.99
C LYS A 141 -7.47 2.28 -2.75
N ASN A 142 -6.15 2.50 -2.81
CA ASN A 142 -5.58 3.78 -2.43
C ASN A 142 -5.75 4.84 -3.53
N THR A 143 -5.87 6.10 -3.12
CA THR A 143 -6.08 7.28 -3.98
C THR A 143 -5.24 8.49 -3.57
N TYR A 144 -4.33 8.35 -2.59
CA TYR A 144 -3.40 9.40 -2.22
C TYR A 144 -2.60 9.90 -3.43
N ARG A 145 -2.30 11.20 -3.45
CA ARG A 145 -1.77 11.88 -4.64
C ARG A 145 -0.25 11.98 -4.68
N GLY A 146 0.42 11.88 -3.53
CA GLY A 146 1.88 11.87 -3.47
C GLY A 146 2.47 10.57 -3.99
N ASP A 147 3.78 10.61 -4.26
CA ASP A 147 4.52 9.46 -4.79
C ASP A 147 4.68 8.34 -3.75
N THR A 148 4.83 7.12 -4.25
CA THR A 148 5.31 5.98 -3.47
C THR A 148 6.81 5.79 -3.72
N THR A 149 7.62 5.87 -2.67
CA THR A 149 9.07 5.64 -2.74
C THR A 149 9.46 4.43 -1.90
N VAL A 150 10.20 3.50 -2.47
CA VAL A 150 10.77 2.34 -1.77
C VAL A 150 12.28 2.53 -1.66
N LYS A 151 12.78 2.63 -0.43
CA LYS A 151 14.19 2.79 -0.09
C LYS A 151 14.76 1.58 0.66
N GLY A 152 13.94 0.58 0.97
CA GLY A 152 14.40 -0.62 1.67
C GLY A 152 13.29 -1.62 1.98
N GLY A 153 13.69 -2.86 2.24
CA GLY A 153 12.79 -3.94 2.60
C GLY A 153 11.86 -4.32 1.46
N SER A 154 10.60 -4.65 1.78
CA SER A 154 9.59 -5.04 0.79
C SER A 154 8.32 -4.19 0.90
N LEU A 155 7.80 -3.76 -0.25
CA LEU A 155 6.47 -3.18 -0.39
C LEU A 155 5.62 -4.11 -1.28
N VAL A 156 4.56 -4.68 -0.73
CA VAL A 156 3.70 -5.65 -1.42
C VAL A 156 2.41 -4.98 -1.87
N ALA A 157 2.17 -4.94 -3.18
CA ALA A 157 0.92 -4.46 -3.74
C ALA A 157 -0.09 -5.61 -3.83
N GLN A 158 -1.12 -5.57 -2.97
CA GLN A 158 -2.21 -6.54 -3.00
C GLN A 158 -3.45 -6.00 -3.74
N ASN A 159 -3.40 -4.77 -4.25
CA ASN A 159 -4.50 -4.11 -4.96
C ASN A 159 -4.00 -3.44 -6.24
N ALA A 160 -4.86 -3.37 -7.25
CA ALA A 160 -4.56 -2.72 -8.51
C ALA A 160 -4.27 -1.21 -8.40
N THR A 161 -4.72 -0.54 -7.32
CA THR A 161 -4.39 0.87 -7.05
C THR A 161 -3.59 1.03 -5.75
N ALA A 162 -2.83 0.02 -5.34
CA ALA A 162 -2.07 0.03 -4.08
C ALA A 162 -1.15 1.26 -3.92
N PHE A 163 -0.62 1.81 -5.03
CA PHE A 163 0.32 2.94 -5.01
C PHE A 163 -0.32 4.32 -5.20
N GLY A 164 -1.66 4.40 -5.09
CA GLY A 164 -2.38 5.66 -5.23
C GLY A 164 -2.29 6.25 -6.65
N ASN A 165 -2.30 7.57 -6.72
CA ASN A 165 -2.33 8.35 -7.96
C ASN A 165 -0.97 8.95 -8.36
N GLY A 166 0.06 8.78 -7.53
CA GLY A 166 1.42 9.29 -7.77
C GLY A 166 2.28 8.38 -8.65
N SER A 167 3.57 8.73 -8.70
CA SER A 167 4.63 7.91 -9.29
C SER A 167 5.08 6.81 -8.33
N LEU A 168 5.72 5.78 -8.88
CA LEU A 168 6.34 4.69 -8.12
C LEU A 168 7.86 4.73 -8.33
N ASN A 169 8.60 5.01 -7.26
CA ASN A 169 10.05 5.19 -7.26
C ASN A 169 10.72 4.12 -6.39
N LEU A 170 11.44 3.18 -6.99
CA LEU A 170 12.22 2.17 -6.29
C LEU A 170 13.68 2.59 -6.30
N ASN A 171 14.14 3.15 -5.20
CA ASN A 171 15.54 3.57 -5.02
C ASN A 171 16.40 2.40 -4.52
N ASP A 172 15.79 1.55 -3.69
CA ASP A 172 16.34 0.29 -3.19
C ASP A 172 15.15 -0.61 -2.77
N GLY A 173 15.42 -1.78 -2.22
CA GLY A 173 14.42 -2.72 -1.75
C GLY A 173 13.64 -3.40 -2.87
N THR A 174 12.51 -4.00 -2.50
CA THR A 174 11.70 -4.82 -3.40
C THR A 174 10.26 -4.34 -3.46
N VAL A 175 9.72 -4.18 -4.66
CA VAL A 175 8.27 -4.18 -4.86
C VAL A 175 7.83 -5.56 -5.32
N LYS A 176 6.85 -6.12 -4.62
CA LYS A 176 6.25 -7.41 -4.97
C LYS A 176 4.79 -7.22 -5.34
N LEU A 177 4.36 -7.85 -6.43
CA LEU A 177 2.95 -7.94 -6.76
C LEU A 177 2.33 -9.19 -6.10
N ALA A 178 1.16 -8.99 -5.53
CA ALA A 178 0.25 -10.03 -5.06
C ALA A 178 -1.17 -9.78 -5.59
N SER A 179 -1.27 -8.95 -6.63
CA SER A 179 -2.44 -8.72 -7.48
C SER A 179 -1.98 -8.90 -8.92
N SER A 180 -2.82 -9.49 -9.78
CA SER A 180 -2.46 -9.78 -11.17
C SER A 180 -2.15 -8.53 -11.99
N THR A 181 -2.65 -7.36 -11.60
CA THR A 181 -2.29 -6.10 -12.25
C THR A 181 -2.21 -5.00 -11.23
N VAL A 182 -1.16 -4.17 -11.34
CA VAL A 182 -1.00 -2.93 -10.56
C VAL A 182 -0.84 -1.75 -11.50
N ASN A 183 -1.60 -0.70 -11.24
CA ASN A 183 -1.58 0.54 -12.00
C ASN A 183 -0.69 1.57 -11.30
N VAL A 184 0.31 2.06 -12.01
CA VAL A 184 1.11 3.23 -11.61
C VAL A 184 0.59 4.41 -12.41
N LYS A 185 -0.10 5.33 -11.75
CA LYS A 185 -0.75 6.49 -12.42
C LYS A 185 0.25 7.55 -12.87
N GLY A 186 1.36 7.70 -12.16
CA GLY A 186 2.48 8.56 -12.55
C GLY A 186 3.55 7.83 -13.35
N ASN A 187 4.80 8.20 -13.12
CA ASN A 187 5.97 7.53 -13.69
C ASN A 187 6.38 6.31 -12.87
N TYR A 188 7.14 5.42 -13.49
CA TYR A 188 7.84 4.32 -12.81
C TYR A 188 9.35 4.53 -12.93
N SER A 189 10.05 4.43 -11.81
CA SER A 189 11.51 4.56 -11.74
C SER A 189 12.08 3.42 -10.91
N GLN A 190 13.03 2.68 -11.47
CA GLN A 190 13.80 1.67 -10.74
C GLN A 190 15.30 1.99 -10.81
N ALA A 191 15.95 2.05 -9.65
CA ALA A 191 17.38 2.22 -9.50
C ALA A 191 18.13 0.87 -9.54
N SER A 192 19.47 0.90 -9.55
CA SER A 192 20.32 -0.28 -9.74
C SER A 192 20.22 -1.33 -8.62
N LYS A 193 19.95 -0.91 -7.37
CA LYS A 193 19.82 -1.82 -6.21
C LYS A 193 18.41 -2.36 -6.01
N ALA A 194 17.43 -1.73 -6.64
CA ALA A 194 16.02 -2.09 -6.49
C ALA A 194 15.63 -3.34 -7.26
N THR A 195 14.59 -4.02 -6.76
CA THR A 195 14.01 -5.22 -7.35
C THR A 195 12.50 -5.06 -7.61
N LEU A 196 12.06 -5.40 -8.82
CA LEU A 196 10.65 -5.67 -9.11
C LEU A 196 10.44 -7.19 -9.12
N ASN A 197 9.49 -7.67 -8.32
CA ASN A 197 9.18 -9.09 -8.17
C ASN A 197 7.74 -9.38 -8.62
N LEU A 198 7.61 -10.20 -9.67
CA LEU A 198 6.38 -10.55 -10.35
C LEU A 198 6.16 -12.06 -10.35
N ALA A 199 4.92 -12.51 -10.39
CA ALA A 199 4.53 -13.86 -10.81
C ALA A 199 4.27 -13.90 -12.33
N ALA A 200 4.09 -15.10 -12.90
CA ALA A 200 3.94 -15.31 -14.34
C ALA A 200 2.86 -14.46 -15.04
N ASN A 201 1.80 -14.08 -14.32
CA ASN A 201 0.66 -13.33 -14.87
C ASN A 201 0.54 -11.92 -14.28
N ASP A 202 1.53 -11.49 -13.51
CA ASP A 202 1.52 -10.14 -12.95
C ASP A 202 1.90 -9.12 -14.01
N HIS A 203 1.23 -7.98 -13.96
CA HIS A 203 1.41 -6.89 -14.91
C HIS A 203 1.47 -5.53 -14.20
N VAL A 204 2.48 -4.72 -14.53
CA VAL A 204 2.57 -3.33 -14.07
C VAL A 204 2.19 -2.40 -15.21
N ALA A 205 1.05 -1.73 -15.07
CA ALA A 205 0.55 -0.75 -16.03
C ALA A 205 0.97 0.67 -15.61
N VAL A 206 1.99 1.22 -16.29
CA VAL A 206 2.49 2.57 -16.02
C VAL A 206 1.83 3.56 -16.98
N ALA A 207 1.10 4.53 -16.46
CA ALA A 207 0.45 5.55 -17.27
C ALA A 207 1.43 6.63 -17.76
N GLY A 208 2.55 6.82 -17.07
CA GLY A 208 3.65 7.71 -17.45
C GLY A 208 4.79 7.01 -18.20
N SER A 209 5.99 7.54 -17.97
CA SER A 209 7.25 6.96 -18.47
C SER A 209 7.85 5.95 -17.48
N ALA A 210 8.63 5.01 -18.00
CA ALA A 210 9.37 4.02 -17.20
C ALA A 210 10.89 4.21 -17.33
N LYS A 211 11.59 4.35 -16.21
CA LYS A 211 13.05 4.25 -16.14
C LYS A 211 13.42 2.90 -15.54
N LEU A 212 13.96 2.01 -16.37
CA LEU A 212 14.26 0.63 -16.01
C LEU A 212 15.75 0.46 -15.67
N ASN A 213 16.05 -0.16 -14.54
CA ASN A 213 17.40 -0.56 -14.10
C ASN A 213 17.25 -1.71 -13.09
N GLY A 214 18.34 -2.13 -12.45
CA GLY A 214 18.30 -3.07 -11.33
C GLY A 214 17.76 -4.43 -11.71
N LYS A 215 17.07 -5.07 -10.77
CA LYS A 215 16.67 -6.48 -10.88
C LYS A 215 15.18 -6.64 -11.19
N LEU A 216 14.87 -7.54 -12.11
CA LEU A 216 13.55 -8.12 -12.29
C LEU A 216 13.57 -9.58 -11.85
N VAL A 217 12.60 -9.98 -11.03
CA VAL A 217 12.42 -11.37 -10.59
C VAL A 217 11.06 -11.87 -11.05
N ILE A 218 11.04 -13.02 -11.71
CA ILE A 218 9.83 -13.83 -11.93
C ILE A 218 9.83 -14.92 -10.87
N SER A 219 9.08 -14.71 -9.79
CA SER A 219 9.03 -15.60 -8.62
C SER A 219 8.44 -16.98 -8.93
N SER A 220 7.60 -17.07 -9.96
CA SER A 220 7.10 -18.33 -10.51
C SER A 220 6.84 -18.16 -12.00
N ALA A 221 7.52 -18.96 -12.83
CA ALA A 221 7.30 -19.00 -14.28
C ALA A 221 6.17 -19.97 -14.67
N LYS A 222 5.49 -20.61 -13.71
CA LYS A 222 4.39 -21.54 -14.00
C LYS A 222 3.26 -20.79 -14.70
N GLY A 223 2.96 -21.19 -15.93
CA GLY A 223 1.93 -20.56 -16.75
C GLY A 223 2.39 -19.31 -17.52
N LEU A 224 3.68 -18.96 -17.46
CA LEU A 224 4.25 -17.87 -18.25
C LEU A 224 4.21 -18.24 -19.74
N LYS A 225 3.77 -17.29 -20.58
CA LYS A 225 3.64 -17.46 -22.03
C LYS A 225 4.57 -16.48 -22.75
N ALA A 226 5.05 -16.87 -23.92
CA ALA A 226 5.74 -15.94 -24.80
C ALA A 226 4.76 -14.82 -25.21
N GLY A 227 5.23 -13.58 -25.24
CA GLY A 227 4.41 -12.40 -25.46
C GLY A 227 3.75 -11.83 -24.20
N THR A 228 3.89 -12.45 -23.01
CA THR A 228 3.38 -11.85 -21.76
C THR A 228 4.02 -10.48 -21.54
N LYS A 229 3.16 -9.46 -21.40
CA LYS A 229 3.56 -8.09 -21.01
C LYS A 229 3.72 -8.04 -19.50
N LEU A 230 4.96 -7.79 -19.05
CA LEU A 230 5.26 -7.65 -17.62
C LEU A 230 5.07 -6.21 -17.16
N VAL A 231 5.50 -5.26 -17.99
CA VAL A 231 5.39 -3.83 -17.71
C VAL A 231 4.95 -3.13 -19.00
N THR A 232 3.94 -2.28 -18.91
CA THR A 232 3.54 -1.36 -20.00
C THR A 232 3.76 0.08 -19.58
N PHE A 233 4.05 0.95 -20.54
CA PHE A 233 4.36 2.37 -20.31
C PHE A 233 4.10 3.20 -21.58
N LYS A 234 4.01 4.53 -21.45
CA LYS A 234 3.97 5.43 -22.62
C LYS A 234 5.29 5.45 -23.38
N LYS A 235 6.40 5.47 -22.65
CA LYS A 235 7.77 5.44 -23.15
C LYS A 235 8.69 4.88 -22.07
N HIS A 236 9.84 4.33 -22.45
CA HIS A 236 10.84 3.90 -21.49
C HIS A 236 12.24 4.40 -21.80
N SER A 237 13.09 4.32 -20.79
CA SER A 237 14.54 4.41 -20.89
C SER A 237 15.16 3.30 -20.06
N GLY A 238 16.36 2.86 -20.44
CA GLY A 238 17.06 1.76 -19.78
C GLY A 238 16.41 0.39 -19.98
N LYS A 239 16.99 -0.60 -19.31
CA LYS A 239 16.59 -2.02 -19.28
C LYS A 239 16.87 -2.56 -17.88
N PHE A 240 16.21 -3.65 -17.48
CA PHE A 240 16.60 -4.36 -16.27
C PHE A 240 18.02 -4.89 -16.43
N ALA A 241 18.91 -4.57 -15.48
CA ALA A 241 20.30 -4.98 -15.49
C ALA A 241 20.44 -6.48 -15.18
N HIS A 242 19.54 -7.01 -14.35
CA HIS A 242 19.50 -8.42 -13.99
C HIS A 242 18.07 -8.95 -14.11
N VAL A 243 17.94 -10.16 -14.65
CA VAL A 243 16.65 -10.86 -14.77
C VAL A 243 16.81 -12.25 -14.19
N GLN A 244 15.93 -12.63 -13.27
CA GLN A 244 15.94 -13.94 -12.62
C GLN A 244 14.58 -14.61 -12.76
N GLY A 245 14.57 -15.94 -12.87
CA GLY A 245 13.35 -16.75 -12.78
C GLY A 245 12.64 -17.00 -14.12
N LEU A 246 13.20 -16.54 -15.25
CA LEU A 246 12.73 -16.94 -16.57
C LEU A 246 13.15 -18.39 -16.88
N PRO A 247 12.33 -19.15 -17.64
CA PRO A 247 12.72 -20.48 -18.13
C PRO A 247 13.98 -20.43 -19.01
N LYS A 248 14.71 -21.55 -19.12
CA LYS A 248 15.91 -21.64 -19.96
C LYS A 248 15.59 -21.27 -21.42
N GLY A 249 16.41 -20.40 -22.01
CA GLY A 249 16.24 -19.85 -23.36
C GLY A 249 15.40 -18.58 -23.41
N TRP A 250 14.57 -18.31 -22.40
CA TRP A 250 13.68 -17.17 -22.41
C TRP A 250 14.39 -15.89 -21.99
N HIS A 251 14.02 -14.76 -22.59
CA HIS A 251 14.61 -13.45 -22.33
C HIS A 251 13.55 -12.34 -22.41
N LEU A 252 13.96 -11.12 -22.05
CA LEU A 252 13.10 -9.94 -22.15
C LEU A 252 13.28 -9.24 -23.49
N ALA A 253 12.16 -8.93 -24.16
CA ALA A 253 12.11 -8.02 -25.28
C ALA A 253 11.60 -6.65 -24.82
N TYR A 254 12.22 -5.58 -25.30
CA TYR A 254 11.88 -4.20 -24.96
C TYR A 254 11.34 -3.50 -26.20
N SER A 255 10.04 -3.23 -26.19
CA SER A 255 9.36 -2.46 -27.22
C SER A 255 9.18 -1.01 -26.78
N LYS A 256 8.72 -0.14 -27.69
CA LYS A 256 8.45 1.28 -27.38
C LYS A 256 7.51 1.47 -26.18
N GLN A 257 6.61 0.52 -25.90
CA GLN A 257 5.55 0.65 -24.91
C GLN A 257 5.41 -0.52 -23.92
N ALA A 258 6.29 -1.53 -24.00
CA ALA A 258 6.22 -2.69 -23.11
C ALA A 258 7.55 -3.43 -22.93
N VAL A 259 7.72 -4.04 -21.75
CA VAL A 259 8.63 -5.17 -21.51
C VAL A 259 7.85 -6.46 -21.66
N LEU A 260 8.31 -7.32 -22.55
CA LEU A 260 7.69 -8.58 -22.93
C LEU A 260 8.63 -9.73 -22.60
N VAL A 261 8.04 -10.89 -22.34
CA VAL A 261 8.79 -12.15 -22.27
C VAL A 261 8.78 -12.85 -23.62
N VAL A 262 9.93 -13.29 -24.11
CA VAL A 262 10.08 -14.02 -25.38
C VAL A 262 10.97 -15.25 -25.20
N LYS A 263 10.90 -16.18 -26.16
CA LYS A 263 11.71 -17.39 -26.20
C LYS A 263 12.96 -17.17 -27.05
#